data_AF-A0A1G7JYP1-F1
#
_entry.id   AF-A0A1G7JYP1-F1
#
_cell.length_a   1.000
_cell.length_b   1.000
_cell.length_c   1.000
_cell.angle_alpha   90.00
_cell.angle_beta   90.00
_cell.angle_gamma   90.00
#
_symmetry.space_group_name_H-M   'P 1'
#
loop_
_entity.id
_entity.type
_entity.pdbx_description
1 polymer ?
#
loop_
_entity_poly.entity_id
_entity_poly.type
_entity_poly.pdbx_seq_one_letter_code
_entity_poly.pdbx_strand_id
1 'polypeptide(L)'
;MRNGTTLLLLAAMALAGAACLSATGAGSALAASLEPTDSGAPSAKVMFPVSEKPNPKGSAMKPVVFNHLIHEKKIENCETCHHTGDPVACTTCHTVEGKAEGNFITLDRAMHATNIAKRAKGNTPVSCVSCHEQQTKERRECAGCHKIVTPTRSQAWCATCHNVTPSMTPADLQQGIADKLPPERNEELAAETVLSHKPAKLLAPTEAPYKVRIDAIAETYEPAVFSHRRHLTSLMERIKDDKLAQAFHNQPETLCSTCHHRSPLSATPPKCASCHAKDIDKAHPQRPNLKAAYHLQCMGCHQGMNVGRPRNTDCTTCHKARP
;
A
#
# COMPACT_ATOMS: atom_id res chain seq x y z
N MET A 1 39.35 -53.65 32.69
CA MET A 1 38.32 -52.59 32.67
C MET A 1 38.85 -51.42 31.86
N ARG A 2 38.09 -51.05 30.82
CA ARG A 2 38.11 -49.84 29.99
C ARG A 2 39.43 -49.39 29.33
N ASN A 3 39.47 -49.71 28.04
CA ASN A 3 40.34 -49.21 26.99
C ASN A 3 40.46 -47.68 26.99
N GLY A 4 41.69 -47.20 26.85
CA GLY A 4 42.01 -45.91 26.27
C GLY A 4 42.88 -46.13 25.04
N THR A 5 42.67 -45.31 24.00
CA THR A 5 43.76 -44.88 23.11
C THR A 5 43.29 -43.68 22.31
N THR A 6 44.12 -42.65 22.33
CA THR A 6 43.90 -41.31 21.81
C THR A 6 44.86 -41.14 20.63
N LEU A 7 44.29 -40.72 19.50
CA LEU A 7 44.83 -39.75 18.53
C LEU A 7 46.09 -40.05 17.68
N LEU A 8 45.99 -39.52 16.45
CA LEU A 8 47.02 -38.90 15.59
C LEU A 8 47.52 -39.66 14.34
N LEU A 9 47.10 -39.08 13.20
CA LEU A 9 47.92 -38.53 12.10
C LEU A 9 48.09 -39.30 10.78
N LEU A 10 47.78 -38.54 9.72
CA LEU A 10 48.47 -38.37 8.42
C LEU A 10 48.53 -39.60 7.49
N ALA A 11 47.77 -39.62 6.40
CA ALA A 11 48.01 -38.93 5.12
C ALA A 11 48.82 -39.78 4.13
N ALA A 12 48.22 -40.00 2.95
CA ALA A 12 48.77 -39.72 1.61
C ALA A 12 48.35 -40.76 0.56
N MET A 13 47.79 -40.25 -0.55
CA MET A 13 48.10 -40.58 -1.96
C MET A 13 47.91 -42.06 -2.42
N ALA A 14 47.42 -42.40 -3.61
CA ALA A 14 47.26 -41.66 -4.86
C ALA A 14 46.53 -42.54 -5.90
N LEU A 15 45.93 -41.84 -6.87
CA LEU A 15 45.84 -42.15 -8.31
C LEU A 15 44.95 -43.30 -8.86
N ALA A 16 43.98 -42.81 -9.66
CA ALA A 16 43.66 -43.18 -11.04
C ALA A 16 42.65 -44.32 -11.32
N GLY A 17 41.59 -43.94 -12.03
CA GLY A 17 40.71 -44.87 -12.76
C GLY A 17 39.53 -44.14 -13.37
N ALA A 18 39.60 -43.88 -14.67
CA ALA A 18 38.62 -43.12 -15.45
C ALA A 18 37.30 -43.88 -15.71
N ALA A 19 36.31 -43.09 -16.18
CA ALA A 19 35.13 -43.46 -16.98
C ALA A 19 33.78 -43.61 -16.25
N CYS A 20 32.88 -42.66 -16.52
CA CYS A 20 31.51 -42.82 -17.08
C CYS A 20 30.73 -41.53 -16.81
N LEU A 21 30.67 -40.63 -17.79
CA LEU A 21 29.48 -40.36 -18.62
C LEU A 21 28.23 -39.90 -17.86
N SER A 22 27.90 -38.62 -18.09
CA SER A 22 26.56 -38.06 -18.28
C SER A 22 25.51 -38.30 -17.19
N ALA A 23 25.33 -37.28 -16.35
CA ALA A 23 24.00 -36.89 -15.90
C ALA A 23 23.92 -35.36 -15.86
N THR A 24 23.60 -34.75 -17.01
CA THR A 24 22.95 -33.45 -17.05
C THR A 24 21.55 -33.61 -16.48
N GLY A 25 21.46 -33.69 -15.15
CA GLY A 25 20.22 -33.41 -14.45
C GLY A 25 20.00 -31.91 -14.56
N ALA A 26 19.12 -31.50 -15.48
CA ALA A 26 18.49 -30.20 -15.41
C ALA A 26 17.84 -30.13 -14.03
N GLY A 27 18.52 -29.47 -13.08
CA GLY A 27 17.87 -28.99 -11.88
C GLY A 27 16.80 -28.03 -12.36
N SER A 28 15.56 -28.50 -12.46
CA SER A 28 14.41 -27.63 -12.35
C SER A 28 14.65 -26.83 -11.09
N ALA A 29 15.07 -25.57 -11.24
CA ALA A 29 15.08 -24.65 -10.13
C ALA A 29 13.66 -24.71 -9.58
N LEU A 30 13.49 -25.26 -8.37
CA LEU A 30 12.22 -25.13 -7.67
C LEU A 30 11.96 -23.63 -7.65
N ALA A 31 10.92 -23.20 -8.37
CA ALA A 31 10.43 -21.84 -8.29
C ALA A 31 10.31 -21.53 -6.79
N ALA A 32 10.92 -20.45 -6.34
CA ALA A 32 10.92 -20.09 -4.93
C ALA A 32 9.47 -20.05 -4.44
N SER A 33 9.11 -20.99 -3.57
CA SER A 33 7.75 -21.08 -3.04
C SER A 33 7.55 -20.02 -1.98
N LEU A 34 6.41 -19.34 -1.99
CA LEU A 34 6.04 -18.44 -0.91
C LEU A 34 5.85 -19.21 0.39
N GLU A 35 6.01 -18.53 1.53
CA GLU A 35 5.74 -19.11 2.85
C GLU A 35 4.27 -19.59 2.92
N PRO A 36 4.00 -20.82 3.41
CA PRO A 36 2.64 -21.33 3.58
C PRO A 36 1.81 -20.51 4.56
N THR A 37 0.49 -20.60 4.44
CA THR A 37 -0.49 -19.98 5.36
C THR A 37 -0.85 -20.92 6.50
N ASP A 38 -1.29 -20.36 7.62
CA ASP A 38 -1.87 -21.16 8.72
C ASP A 38 -3.32 -21.57 8.39
N SER A 39 -4.00 -20.77 7.55
CA SER A 39 -5.39 -20.99 7.14
C SER A 39 -5.58 -22.14 6.14
N GLY A 40 -4.49 -22.58 5.48
CA GLY A 40 -4.55 -23.50 4.34
C GLY A 40 -4.94 -22.85 3.02
N ALA A 41 -5.19 -21.53 2.99
CA ALA A 41 -5.37 -20.78 1.74
C ALA A 41 -4.03 -20.68 0.95
N PRO A 42 -4.05 -20.49 -0.38
CA PRO A 42 -2.84 -20.16 -1.11
C PRO A 42 -2.16 -18.91 -0.53
N SER A 43 -0.84 -18.95 -0.32
CA SER A 43 -0.05 -17.84 0.23
C SER A 43 -0.26 -16.52 -0.51
N ALA A 44 -0.32 -16.61 -1.84
CA ALA A 44 -0.82 -15.55 -2.71
C ALA A 44 -1.66 -16.17 -3.84
N LYS A 45 -2.59 -15.39 -4.37
CA LYS A 45 -3.49 -15.82 -5.45
C LYS A 45 -3.76 -14.69 -6.44
N VAL A 46 -3.81 -15.02 -7.73
CA VAL A 46 -4.30 -14.12 -8.78
C VAL A 46 -5.83 -14.10 -8.78
N MET A 47 -6.40 -12.92 -8.61
CA MET A 47 -7.83 -12.62 -8.72
C MET A 47 -8.13 -12.10 -10.12
N PHE A 48 -8.96 -12.83 -10.85
CA PHE A 48 -9.36 -12.51 -12.22
C PHE A 48 -10.72 -11.82 -12.29
N PRO A 49 -11.00 -11.07 -13.36
CA PRO A 49 -12.32 -10.48 -13.62
C PRO A 49 -13.27 -11.54 -14.18
N VAL A 50 -13.70 -12.46 -13.32
CA VAL A 50 -14.58 -13.59 -13.68
C VAL A 50 -15.91 -13.09 -14.22
N SER A 51 -16.29 -13.60 -15.39
CA SER A 51 -17.44 -13.14 -16.18
C SER A 51 -18.03 -14.31 -16.97
N GLU A 52 -19.36 -14.38 -17.05
CA GLU A 52 -20.04 -15.35 -17.92
C GLU A 52 -20.14 -14.82 -19.37
N LYS A 53 -20.08 -13.49 -19.53
CA LYS A 53 -20.05 -12.85 -20.85
C LYS A 53 -18.70 -13.11 -21.56
N PRO A 54 -18.71 -13.44 -22.86
CA PRO A 54 -17.48 -13.62 -23.63
C PRO A 54 -16.60 -12.36 -23.61
N ASN A 55 -15.30 -12.53 -23.30
CA ASN A 55 -14.30 -11.45 -23.35
C ASN A 55 -13.10 -11.84 -24.24
N PRO A 56 -13.31 -12.09 -25.55
CA PRO A 56 -12.27 -12.65 -26.42
C PRO A 56 -11.06 -11.73 -26.60
N LYS A 57 -11.22 -10.42 -26.38
CA LYS A 57 -10.13 -9.44 -26.44
C LYS A 57 -9.38 -9.27 -25.11
N GLY A 58 -9.82 -9.94 -24.04
CA GLY A 58 -9.27 -9.76 -22.70
C GLY A 58 -9.34 -8.31 -22.22
N SER A 59 -10.40 -7.59 -22.60
CA SER A 59 -10.60 -6.19 -22.21
C SER A 59 -10.94 -6.13 -20.73
N ALA A 60 -9.92 -5.93 -19.91
CA ALA A 60 -10.03 -5.84 -18.46
C ALA A 60 -8.83 -5.06 -17.87
N MET A 61 -8.96 -4.67 -16.60
CA MET A 61 -7.78 -4.31 -15.81
C MET A 61 -6.84 -5.51 -15.70
N LYS A 62 -5.55 -5.25 -15.46
CA LYS A 62 -4.62 -6.33 -15.08
C LYS A 62 -5.18 -7.09 -13.87
N PRO A 63 -5.18 -8.43 -13.87
CA PRO A 63 -5.51 -9.21 -12.68
C PRO A 63 -4.73 -8.78 -11.43
N VAL A 64 -5.35 -8.98 -10.27
CA VAL A 64 -4.80 -8.56 -8.98
C VAL A 64 -4.12 -9.75 -8.33
N VAL A 65 -2.87 -9.62 -7.90
CA VAL A 65 -2.25 -10.61 -7.02
C VAL A 65 -2.49 -10.21 -5.58
N PHE A 66 -3.30 -11.02 -4.89
CA PHE A 66 -3.61 -10.87 -3.48
C PHE A 66 -2.67 -11.73 -2.66
N ASN A 67 -1.95 -11.12 -1.72
CA ASN A 67 -1.07 -11.83 -0.80
C ASN A 67 -1.88 -12.21 0.46
N HIS A 68 -2.46 -13.41 0.47
CA HIS A 68 -3.30 -13.89 1.57
C HIS A 68 -2.51 -14.01 2.87
N LEU A 69 -1.28 -14.52 2.81
CA LEU A 69 -0.39 -14.68 3.95
C LEU A 69 -0.20 -13.38 4.76
N ILE A 70 0.08 -12.27 4.08
CA ILE A 70 0.25 -10.97 4.75
C ILE A 70 -1.07 -10.51 5.40
N HIS A 71 -2.20 -10.77 4.76
CA HIS A 71 -3.50 -10.35 5.26
C HIS A 71 -3.95 -11.18 6.46
N GLU A 72 -3.87 -12.52 6.41
CA GLU A 72 -4.28 -13.38 7.54
C GLU A 72 -3.38 -13.18 8.77
N LYS A 73 -2.09 -12.90 8.58
CA LYS A 73 -1.18 -12.56 9.68
C LYS A 73 -1.53 -11.22 10.36
N LYS A 74 -2.35 -10.39 9.72
CA LYS A 74 -2.71 -9.05 10.21
C LYS A 74 -4.18 -8.91 10.61
N ILE A 75 -5.07 -9.68 9.99
CA ILE A 75 -6.51 -9.67 10.19
C ILE A 75 -6.92 -11.00 10.81
N GLU A 76 -7.25 -10.98 12.10
CA GLU A 76 -7.47 -12.19 12.90
C GLU A 76 -8.71 -12.98 12.47
N ASN A 77 -9.82 -12.30 12.15
CA ASN A 77 -11.08 -12.95 11.83
C ASN A 77 -11.27 -13.09 10.31
N CYS A 78 -11.27 -14.33 9.81
CA CYS A 78 -11.53 -14.66 8.41
C CYS A 78 -12.84 -14.07 7.88
N GLU A 79 -13.89 -14.03 8.72
CA GLU A 79 -15.21 -13.52 8.35
C GLU A 79 -15.26 -12.00 8.18
N THR A 80 -14.19 -11.29 8.54
CA THR A 80 -14.02 -9.88 8.16
C THR A 80 -14.07 -9.74 6.64
N CYS A 81 -13.38 -10.64 5.93
CA CYS A 81 -13.31 -10.66 4.47
C CYS A 81 -14.32 -11.66 3.87
N HIS A 82 -14.34 -12.89 4.38
CA HIS A 82 -15.30 -13.93 4.02
C HIS A 82 -16.62 -13.69 4.75
N HIS A 83 -17.27 -12.57 4.44
CA HIS A 83 -18.38 -12.02 5.22
C HIS A 83 -19.66 -12.88 5.22
N THR A 84 -19.71 -13.96 4.42
CA THR A 84 -20.80 -14.96 4.45
C THR A 84 -20.52 -16.10 5.42
N GLY A 85 -19.31 -16.19 5.99
CA GLY A 85 -18.83 -17.32 6.79
C GLY A 85 -18.08 -18.37 5.97
N ASP A 86 -18.30 -18.41 4.65
CA ASP A 86 -17.70 -19.42 3.77
C ASP A 86 -16.37 -18.93 3.17
N PRO A 87 -15.25 -19.68 3.33
CA PRO A 87 -13.95 -19.33 2.76
C PRO A 87 -13.86 -19.66 1.25
N VAL A 88 -14.79 -19.13 0.46
CA VAL A 88 -14.83 -19.26 -1.00
C VAL A 88 -14.35 -17.99 -1.69
N ALA A 89 -13.97 -18.09 -2.96
CA ALA A 89 -13.56 -16.93 -3.75
C ALA A 89 -14.71 -15.93 -3.91
N CYS A 90 -14.45 -14.63 -3.81
CA CYS A 90 -15.48 -13.60 -3.91
C CYS A 90 -16.27 -13.69 -5.22
N THR A 91 -15.60 -14.10 -6.30
CA THR A 91 -16.15 -14.23 -7.66
C THR A 91 -17.17 -15.35 -7.80
N THR A 92 -17.31 -16.26 -6.82
CA THR A 92 -18.41 -17.24 -6.82
C THR A 92 -19.77 -16.56 -6.67
N CYS A 93 -19.83 -15.34 -6.13
CA CYS A 93 -21.04 -14.53 -5.97
C CYS A 93 -20.94 -13.17 -6.67
N HIS A 94 -19.75 -12.56 -6.69
CA HIS A 94 -19.49 -11.23 -7.23
C HIS A 94 -18.74 -11.31 -8.57
N THR A 95 -19.47 -11.65 -9.65
CA THR A 95 -18.96 -11.60 -11.03
C THR A 95 -18.89 -10.16 -11.55
N VAL A 96 -18.26 -9.94 -12.70
CA VAL A 96 -18.13 -8.60 -13.33
C VAL A 96 -19.51 -7.94 -13.52
N GLU A 97 -20.48 -8.69 -14.01
CA GLU A 97 -21.86 -8.26 -14.25
C GLU A 97 -22.74 -8.32 -13.00
N GLY A 98 -22.32 -9.04 -11.96
CA GLY A 98 -23.12 -9.36 -10.79
C GLY A 98 -24.16 -10.44 -11.06
N LYS A 99 -24.48 -11.23 -10.04
CA LYS A 99 -25.51 -12.28 -10.11
C LYS A 99 -26.28 -12.41 -8.79
N ALA A 100 -27.32 -13.25 -8.80
CA ALA A 100 -28.29 -13.34 -7.70
C ALA A 100 -27.63 -13.72 -6.37
N GLU A 101 -26.67 -14.63 -6.36
CA GLU A 101 -25.96 -15.11 -5.17
C GLU A 101 -25.17 -13.99 -4.46
N GLY A 102 -24.70 -13.00 -5.22
CA GLY A 102 -24.07 -11.78 -4.71
C GLY A 102 -25.03 -10.62 -4.50
N ASN A 103 -26.35 -10.83 -4.57
CA ASN A 103 -27.38 -9.78 -4.61
C ASN A 103 -27.11 -8.72 -5.70
N PHE A 104 -26.59 -9.16 -6.86
CA PHE A 104 -26.18 -8.31 -7.98
C PHE A 104 -25.12 -7.25 -7.64
N ILE A 105 -24.44 -7.39 -6.50
CA ILE A 105 -23.23 -6.63 -6.20
C ILE A 105 -22.13 -7.15 -7.13
N THR A 106 -21.67 -6.29 -8.03
CA THR A 106 -20.62 -6.61 -9.00
C THR A 106 -19.26 -6.78 -8.34
N LEU A 107 -18.33 -7.41 -9.06
CA LEU A 107 -16.93 -7.53 -8.65
C LEU A 107 -16.30 -6.17 -8.34
N ASP A 108 -16.54 -5.17 -9.21
CA ASP A 108 -16.05 -3.80 -8.98
C ASP A 108 -16.53 -3.24 -7.63
N ARG A 109 -17.83 -3.37 -7.36
CA ARG A 109 -18.40 -2.89 -6.09
C ARG A 109 -17.82 -3.66 -4.91
N ALA A 110 -17.71 -4.98 -4.99
CA ALA A 110 -17.19 -5.81 -3.92
C ALA A 110 -15.72 -5.47 -3.58
N MET A 111 -14.90 -5.16 -4.59
CA MET A 111 -13.47 -4.87 -4.40
C MET A 111 -13.17 -3.40 -4.03
N HIS A 112 -14.02 -2.44 -4.44
CA HIS A 112 -13.70 -1.01 -4.34
C HIS A 112 -14.69 -0.14 -3.55
N ALA A 113 -15.80 -0.69 -3.04
CA ALA A 113 -16.78 0.11 -2.28
C ALA A 113 -16.16 0.81 -1.07
N THR A 114 -16.36 2.11 -0.93
CA THR A 114 -15.89 2.89 0.25
C THR A 114 -17.01 3.34 1.18
N ASN A 115 -18.24 3.34 0.68
CA ASN A 115 -19.45 3.73 1.40
C ASN A 115 -20.34 2.50 1.64
N ILE A 116 -19.82 1.53 2.39
CA ILE A 116 -20.56 0.32 2.75
C ILE A 116 -21.42 0.63 3.97
N ALA A 117 -22.73 0.47 3.85
CA ALA A 117 -23.65 0.69 4.95
C ALA A 117 -23.45 -0.40 6.02
N LYS A 118 -23.42 0.01 7.30
CA LYS A 118 -23.39 -0.92 8.42
C LYS A 118 -24.64 -1.80 8.39
N ARG A 119 -24.47 -3.11 8.42
CA ARG A 119 -25.59 -4.04 8.48
C ARG A 119 -26.18 -4.06 9.89
N ALA A 120 -27.51 -4.12 9.96
CA ALA A 120 -28.23 -4.24 11.23
C ALA A 120 -28.05 -5.63 11.88
N LYS A 121 -27.83 -6.67 11.07
CA LYS A 121 -27.59 -8.06 11.48
C LYS A 121 -26.48 -8.67 10.63
N GLY A 122 -25.65 -9.50 11.26
CA GLY A 122 -24.52 -10.20 10.60
C GLY A 122 -23.32 -9.30 10.30
N ASN A 123 -22.35 -9.87 9.59
CA ASN A 123 -21.09 -9.19 9.25
C ASN A 123 -21.33 -8.05 8.25
N THR A 124 -20.81 -6.86 8.56
CA THR A 124 -20.75 -5.77 7.58
C THR A 124 -19.56 -6.05 6.65
N PRO A 125 -19.77 -6.21 5.33
CA PRO A 125 -18.68 -6.52 4.41
C PRO A 125 -17.64 -5.41 4.38
N VAL A 126 -16.40 -5.78 4.07
CA VAL A 126 -15.34 -4.85 3.71
C VAL A 126 -14.94 -5.08 2.25
N SER A 127 -14.52 -4.02 1.58
CA SER A 127 -13.78 -4.10 0.32
C SER A 127 -12.29 -3.88 0.58
N CYS A 128 -11.45 -4.15 -0.43
CA CYS A 128 -10.02 -3.82 -0.37
C CYS A 128 -9.82 -2.34 -0.01
N VAL A 129 -10.59 -1.46 -0.68
CA VAL A 129 -10.45 -0.02 -0.51
C VAL A 129 -11.02 0.45 0.84
N SER A 130 -12.16 -0.08 1.29
CA SER A 130 -12.75 0.36 2.57
C SER A 130 -11.86 -0.02 3.75
N CYS A 131 -11.33 -1.24 3.77
CA CYS A 131 -10.45 -1.68 4.85
C CYS A 131 -9.16 -0.85 4.85
N HIS A 132 -8.53 -0.64 3.69
CA HIS A 132 -7.34 0.21 3.60
C HIS A 132 -7.63 1.66 4.02
N GLU A 133 -8.80 2.21 3.68
CA GLU A 133 -9.19 3.54 4.17
C GLU A 133 -9.41 3.57 5.68
N GLN A 134 -9.98 2.54 6.29
CA GLN A 134 -10.11 2.43 7.74
C GLN A 134 -8.73 2.46 8.41
N GLN A 135 -7.76 1.71 7.87
CA GLN A 135 -6.37 1.75 8.38
C GLN A 135 -5.82 3.18 8.40
N THR A 136 -6.08 3.98 7.37
CA THR A 136 -5.60 5.36 7.31
C THR A 136 -6.29 6.31 8.30
N LYS A 137 -7.51 5.99 8.74
CA LYS A 137 -8.33 6.84 9.60
C LYS A 137 -8.20 6.47 11.09
N GLU A 138 -8.09 5.18 11.38
CA GLU A 138 -8.15 4.65 12.74
C GLU A 138 -6.77 4.59 13.41
N ARG A 139 -5.71 4.47 12.61
CA ARG A 139 -4.33 4.40 13.12
C ARG A 139 -3.71 5.78 13.21
N ARG A 140 -3.27 6.14 14.41
CA ARG A 140 -2.76 7.49 14.74
C ARG A 140 -1.59 7.92 13.85
N GLU A 141 -0.69 6.99 13.53
CA GLU A 141 0.48 7.22 12.67
C GLU A 141 0.12 7.53 11.21
N CYS A 142 -1.09 7.18 10.77
CA CYS A 142 -1.60 7.45 9.42
C CYS A 142 -2.54 8.66 9.41
N ALA A 143 -3.40 8.77 10.44
CA ALA A 143 -4.53 9.68 10.48
C ALA A 143 -4.17 11.18 10.42
N GLY A 144 -2.94 11.56 10.79
CA GLY A 144 -2.45 12.92 10.62
C GLY A 144 -2.39 13.34 9.16
N CYS A 145 -1.56 12.65 8.37
CA CYS A 145 -1.40 12.92 6.94
C CYS A 145 -2.71 12.66 6.18
N HIS A 146 -3.36 11.53 6.44
CA HIS A 146 -4.55 11.13 5.69
C HIS A 146 -5.81 11.97 5.99
N LYS A 147 -5.80 12.78 7.05
CA LYS A 147 -6.86 13.78 7.29
C LYS A 147 -6.76 15.01 6.39
N ILE A 148 -5.55 15.35 5.92
CA ILE A 148 -5.30 16.56 5.11
C ILE A 148 -5.02 16.26 3.63
N VAL A 149 -4.86 14.98 3.29
CA VAL A 149 -4.67 14.51 1.91
C VAL A 149 -6.02 14.25 1.25
N THR A 150 -6.15 14.66 -0.01
CA THR A 150 -7.17 14.15 -0.92
C THR A 150 -6.51 13.14 -1.85
N PRO A 151 -6.85 11.84 -1.78
CA PRO A 151 -6.20 10.83 -2.59
C PRO A 151 -6.52 11.06 -4.07
N THR A 152 -5.48 11.06 -4.92
CA THR A 152 -5.64 11.26 -6.38
C THR A 152 -6.18 10.03 -7.09
N ARG A 153 -6.04 8.83 -6.49
CA ARG A 153 -6.40 7.52 -7.06
C ARG A 153 -5.98 7.41 -8.54
N SER A 154 -4.73 7.76 -8.80
CA SER A 154 -4.12 7.78 -10.13
C SER A 154 -3.91 6.36 -10.70
N GLN A 155 -3.44 6.26 -11.94
CA GLN A 155 -3.04 4.98 -12.54
C GLN A 155 -2.03 4.21 -11.67
N ALA A 156 -1.11 4.92 -10.99
CA ALA A 156 -0.15 4.31 -10.08
C ALA A 156 -0.83 3.73 -8.82
N TRP A 157 -1.91 4.34 -8.34
CA TRP A 157 -2.72 3.77 -7.26
C TRP A 157 -3.44 2.50 -7.70
N CYS A 158 -4.02 2.49 -8.91
CA CYS A 158 -4.63 1.29 -9.49
C CYS A 158 -3.61 0.15 -9.61
N ALA A 159 -2.40 0.47 -10.09
CA ALA A 159 -1.32 -0.48 -10.34
C ALA A 159 -0.71 -1.09 -9.06
N THR A 160 -0.97 -0.52 -7.87
CA THR A 160 -0.58 -1.17 -6.61
C THR A 160 -1.29 -2.51 -6.43
N CYS A 161 -2.57 -2.61 -6.84
CA CYS A 161 -3.33 -3.86 -6.79
C CYS A 161 -3.34 -4.58 -8.14
N HIS A 162 -3.59 -3.87 -9.25
CA HIS A 162 -3.64 -4.43 -10.60
C HIS A 162 -2.23 -4.68 -11.14
N ASN A 163 -1.59 -5.72 -10.62
CA ASN A 163 -0.13 -5.85 -10.54
C ASN A 163 0.44 -7.17 -11.06
N VAL A 164 -0.38 -8.07 -11.63
CA VAL A 164 0.11 -9.39 -12.08
C VAL A 164 1.33 -9.26 -13.02
N THR A 165 2.25 -10.20 -12.86
CA THR A 165 3.50 -10.29 -13.63
C THR A 165 3.26 -10.19 -15.15
N PRO A 166 4.18 -9.55 -15.90
CA PRO A 166 4.18 -9.59 -17.36
C PRO A 166 4.25 -11.00 -17.97
N SER A 167 4.67 -12.02 -17.20
CA SER A 167 4.74 -13.42 -17.65
C SER A 167 3.36 -14.08 -17.82
N MET A 168 2.29 -13.43 -17.35
CA MET A 168 0.92 -13.89 -17.61
C MET A 168 0.58 -13.76 -19.09
N THR A 169 0.18 -14.87 -19.71
CA THR A 169 -0.17 -14.90 -21.12
C THR A 169 -1.64 -14.49 -21.36
N PRO A 170 -2.01 -14.11 -22.59
CA PRO A 170 -3.43 -13.94 -22.94
C PRO A 170 -4.26 -15.21 -22.72
N ALA A 171 -3.67 -16.40 -22.89
CA ALA A 171 -4.34 -17.67 -22.62
C ALA A 171 -4.62 -17.85 -21.12
N ASP A 172 -3.64 -17.52 -20.26
CA ASP A 172 -3.83 -17.52 -18.80
C ASP A 172 -4.97 -16.57 -18.41
N LEU A 173 -5.01 -15.36 -18.99
CA LEU A 173 -6.09 -14.40 -18.75
C LEU A 173 -7.47 -14.95 -19.16
N GLN A 174 -7.59 -15.56 -20.34
CA GLN A 174 -8.86 -16.15 -20.78
C GLN A 174 -9.31 -17.30 -19.87
N GLN A 175 -8.39 -18.18 -19.47
CA GLN A 175 -8.70 -19.24 -18.52
C GLN A 175 -9.09 -18.70 -17.16
N GLY A 176 -8.43 -17.65 -16.66
CA GLY A 176 -8.78 -16.98 -15.41
C GLY A 176 -10.14 -16.30 -15.44
N ILE A 177 -10.50 -15.62 -16.54
CA ILE A 177 -11.84 -15.03 -16.73
C ILE A 177 -12.92 -16.10 -16.73
N ALA A 178 -12.64 -17.26 -17.33
CA ALA A 178 -13.55 -18.40 -17.39
C ALA A 178 -13.55 -19.26 -16.12
N ASP A 179 -12.77 -18.87 -15.09
CA ASP A 179 -12.56 -19.62 -13.84
C ASP A 179 -12.08 -21.07 -14.06
N LYS A 180 -11.18 -21.25 -15.02
CA LYS A 180 -10.64 -22.56 -15.47
C LYS A 180 -9.11 -22.63 -15.44
N LEU A 181 -8.44 -21.58 -14.96
CA LEU A 181 -6.99 -21.60 -14.84
C LEU A 181 -6.58 -22.65 -13.77
N PRO A 182 -5.63 -23.56 -14.07
CA PRO A 182 -5.16 -24.53 -13.09
C PRO A 182 -4.64 -23.84 -11.81
N PRO A 183 -4.95 -24.36 -10.61
CA PRO A 183 -4.50 -23.78 -9.36
C PRO A 183 -2.97 -23.60 -9.28
N GLU A 184 -2.18 -24.59 -9.74
CA GLU A 184 -0.72 -24.48 -9.69
C GLU A 184 -0.20 -23.31 -10.54
N ARG A 185 -0.80 -23.09 -11.72
CA ARG A 185 -0.44 -21.97 -12.59
C ARG A 185 -0.85 -20.62 -11.99
N ASN A 186 -1.98 -20.56 -11.29
CA ASN A 186 -2.39 -19.36 -10.57
C ASN A 186 -1.37 -19.00 -9.47
N GLU A 187 -0.98 -19.99 -8.66
CA GLU A 187 0.01 -19.81 -7.58
C GLU A 187 1.40 -19.44 -8.11
N GLU A 188 1.83 -20.00 -9.25
CA GLU A 188 3.09 -19.64 -9.90
C GLU A 188 3.11 -18.15 -10.30
N LEU A 189 2.08 -17.67 -10.99
CA LEU A 189 1.95 -16.26 -11.38
C LEU A 189 1.90 -15.33 -10.16
N ALA A 190 1.21 -15.76 -9.10
CA ALA A 190 1.12 -15.00 -7.86
C ALA A 190 2.48 -14.93 -7.15
N ALA A 191 3.20 -16.06 -7.03
CA ALA A 191 4.52 -16.13 -6.43
C ALA A 191 5.53 -15.27 -7.17
N GLU A 192 5.58 -15.37 -8.50
CA GLU A 192 6.46 -14.52 -9.33
C GLU A 192 6.18 -13.03 -9.12
N THR A 193 4.89 -12.65 -9.07
CA THR A 193 4.50 -11.25 -8.84
C THR A 193 4.91 -10.76 -7.45
N VAL A 194 4.71 -11.57 -6.40
CA VAL A 194 5.09 -11.21 -5.03
C VAL A 194 6.61 -11.11 -4.88
N LEU A 195 7.36 -12.06 -5.42
CA LEU A 195 8.82 -12.10 -5.29
C LEU A 195 9.55 -11.04 -6.12
N SER A 196 8.93 -10.57 -7.21
CA SER A 196 9.46 -9.48 -8.04
C SER A 196 9.14 -8.09 -7.51
N HIS A 197 8.21 -7.96 -6.56
CA HIS A 197 7.81 -6.67 -6.01
C HIS A 197 8.97 -5.99 -5.27
N LYS A 198 9.21 -4.72 -5.60
CA LYS A 198 10.21 -3.88 -4.93
C LYS A 198 9.53 -2.60 -4.43
N PRO A 199 9.52 -2.35 -3.11
CA PRO A 199 9.02 -1.10 -2.57
C PRO A 199 9.78 0.11 -3.14
N ALA A 200 9.08 1.22 -3.35
CA ALA A 200 9.71 2.45 -3.78
C ALA A 200 10.63 2.99 -2.69
N LYS A 201 11.81 3.48 -3.08
CA LYS A 201 12.70 4.19 -2.17
C LYS A 201 12.21 5.63 -2.03
N LEU A 202 11.70 5.98 -0.85
CA LEU A 202 11.29 7.34 -0.53
C LEU A 202 12.49 8.29 -0.42
N LEU A 203 12.30 9.54 -0.82
CA LEU A 203 13.26 10.63 -0.66
C LEU A 203 13.56 10.86 0.83
N ALA A 204 14.84 10.96 1.18
CA ALA A 204 15.24 11.03 2.58
C ALA A 204 14.95 12.43 3.17
N PRO A 205 14.57 12.55 4.46
CA PRO A 205 14.33 13.85 5.09
C PRO A 205 15.53 14.82 5.03
N THR A 206 16.75 14.28 4.93
CA THR A 206 17.99 15.04 4.77
C THR A 206 18.07 15.82 3.46
N GLU A 207 17.38 15.33 2.42
CA GLU A 207 17.28 15.97 1.10
C GLU A 207 16.26 17.11 1.08
N ALA A 208 15.46 17.25 2.14
CA ALA A 208 14.54 18.38 2.33
C ALA A 208 15.10 19.43 3.32
N PRO A 209 14.58 20.67 3.31
CA PRO A 209 15.04 21.74 4.20
C PRO A 209 14.99 21.34 5.68
N TYR A 210 16.00 21.77 6.45
CA TYR A 210 16.03 21.52 7.89
C TYR A 210 14.89 22.25 8.63
N LYS A 211 14.81 23.57 8.43
CA LYS A 211 13.75 24.46 8.90
C LYS A 211 13.28 25.33 7.74
N VAL A 212 12.02 25.74 7.79
CA VAL A 212 11.45 26.72 6.85
C VAL A 212 10.91 27.88 7.67
N ARG A 213 11.34 29.10 7.34
CA ARG A 213 10.76 30.32 7.89
C ARG A 213 9.56 30.70 7.04
N ILE A 214 8.37 30.67 7.63
CA ILE A 214 7.10 31.01 6.97
C ILE A 214 6.75 32.45 7.36
N ASP A 215 7.07 33.40 6.48
CA ASP A 215 6.92 34.84 6.72
C ASP A 215 6.04 35.58 5.69
N ALA A 216 5.47 34.86 4.71
CA ALA A 216 4.69 35.45 3.61
C ALA A 216 3.50 36.32 4.04
N ILE A 217 3.00 36.13 5.27
CA ILE A 217 1.86 36.88 5.85
C ILE A 217 2.17 37.34 7.28
N ALA A 218 3.45 37.54 7.61
CA ALA A 218 3.85 37.96 8.95
C ALA A 218 3.45 39.42 9.19
N GLU A 219 2.41 39.62 10.01
CA GLU A 219 1.89 40.94 10.38
C GLU A 219 1.72 41.05 11.90
N THR A 220 0.67 40.46 12.48
CA THR A 220 0.39 40.48 13.94
C THR A 220 1.36 39.61 14.74
N TYR A 221 1.91 38.58 14.12
CA TYR A 221 2.84 37.64 14.74
C TYR A 221 4.19 37.66 14.01
N GLU A 222 5.23 37.18 14.69
CA GLU A 222 6.50 36.83 14.06
C GLU A 222 6.32 35.69 13.05
N PRO A 223 7.24 35.53 12.09
CA PRO A 223 7.29 34.36 11.22
C PRO A 223 7.27 33.04 11.98
N ALA A 224 6.54 32.06 11.46
CA ALA A 224 6.60 30.71 12.01
C ALA A 224 7.90 30.02 11.57
N VAL A 225 8.70 29.56 12.52
CA VAL A 225 9.93 28.79 12.24
C VAL A 225 9.58 27.31 12.24
N PHE A 226 9.11 26.81 11.10
CA PHE A 226 8.66 25.43 10.94
C PHE A 226 9.83 24.45 10.92
N SER A 227 9.84 23.47 11.82
CA SER A 227 10.86 22.41 11.87
C SER A 227 10.61 21.33 10.83
N HIS A 228 10.75 21.69 9.55
CA HIS A 228 10.40 20.87 8.38
C HIS A 228 10.94 19.44 8.44
N ARG A 229 12.27 19.28 8.50
CA ARG A 229 12.90 17.94 8.52
C ARG A 229 12.45 17.11 9.72
N ARG A 230 12.31 17.73 10.90
CA ARG A 230 11.84 17.03 12.11
C ARG A 230 10.45 16.42 11.93
N HIS A 231 9.52 17.15 11.30
CA HIS A 231 8.17 16.62 11.03
C HIS A 231 8.25 15.44 10.06
N LEU A 232 8.95 15.60 8.94
CA LEU A 232 9.08 14.55 7.94
C LEU A 232 9.76 13.29 8.52
N THR A 233 10.87 13.44 9.23
CA THR A 233 11.56 12.33 9.92
C THR A 233 10.64 11.62 10.90
N SER A 234 9.91 12.35 11.75
CA SER A 234 9.02 11.73 12.74
C SER A 234 7.85 10.99 12.10
N LEU A 235 7.33 11.45 10.97
CA LEU A 235 6.24 10.80 10.26
C LEU A 235 6.73 9.52 9.58
N MET A 236 7.86 9.60 8.87
CA MET A 236 8.46 8.45 8.17
C MET A 236 8.86 7.33 9.13
N GLU A 237 9.44 7.67 10.29
CA GLU A 237 9.85 6.68 11.29
C GLU A 237 8.69 5.81 11.77
N ARG A 238 7.48 6.38 11.90
CA ARG A 238 6.30 5.67 12.43
C ARG A 238 5.67 4.70 11.45
N ILE A 239 5.98 4.80 10.17
CA ILE A 239 5.41 3.97 9.10
C ILE A 239 6.48 3.13 8.38
N LYS A 240 7.73 3.16 8.84
CA LYS A 240 8.88 2.61 8.10
C LYS A 240 8.75 1.12 7.77
N ASP A 241 8.08 0.35 8.63
CA ASP A 241 7.87 -1.09 8.50
C ASP A 241 6.43 -1.45 8.09
N ASP A 242 5.59 -0.46 7.79
CA ASP A 242 4.20 -0.69 7.42
C ASP A 242 4.07 -1.10 5.94
N LYS A 243 3.72 -2.36 5.71
CA LYS A 243 3.63 -2.92 4.35
C LYS A 243 2.57 -2.24 3.47
N LEU A 244 1.45 -1.80 4.05
CA LEU A 244 0.39 -1.11 3.31
C LEU A 244 0.87 0.28 2.87
N ALA A 245 1.51 1.02 3.78
CA ALA A 245 2.11 2.30 3.47
C ALA A 245 3.21 2.16 2.41
N GLN A 246 4.10 1.17 2.54
CA GLN A 246 5.16 0.89 1.55
C GLN A 246 4.61 0.59 0.15
N ALA A 247 3.47 -0.10 0.05
CA ALA A 247 2.84 -0.45 -1.23
C ALA A 247 2.16 0.74 -1.91
N PHE A 248 1.53 1.64 -1.16
CA PHE A 248 0.79 2.79 -1.72
C PHE A 248 1.61 4.08 -1.78
N HIS A 249 2.67 4.23 -0.98
CA HIS A 249 3.63 5.33 -1.09
C HIS A 249 4.70 4.98 -2.13
N ASN A 250 4.26 4.88 -3.39
CA ASN A 250 4.98 4.19 -4.46
C ASN A 250 5.78 5.10 -5.40
N GLN A 251 6.03 6.36 -5.03
CA GLN A 251 6.98 7.25 -5.71
C GLN A 251 7.91 7.89 -4.67
N PRO A 252 9.15 8.25 -5.03
CA PRO A 252 10.14 8.77 -4.08
C PRO A 252 9.63 9.96 -3.26
N GLU A 253 8.92 10.90 -3.90
CA GLU A 253 8.41 12.11 -3.26
C GLU A 253 6.93 12.03 -2.86
N THR A 254 6.29 10.85 -2.87
CA THR A 254 4.84 10.73 -2.57
C THR A 254 4.48 11.39 -1.24
N LEU A 255 5.30 11.22 -0.19
CA LEU A 255 5.03 11.81 1.12
C LEU A 255 5.08 13.34 1.12
N CYS A 256 5.86 13.95 0.22
CA CYS A 256 5.94 15.41 0.08
C CYS A 256 4.58 16.00 -0.33
N SER A 257 3.79 15.24 -1.11
CA SER A 257 2.45 15.66 -1.57
C SER A 257 1.40 15.73 -0.47
N THR A 258 1.71 15.24 0.74
CA THR A 258 0.89 15.46 1.93
C THR A 258 0.68 16.96 2.19
N CYS A 259 1.76 17.73 2.08
CA CYS A 259 1.75 19.17 2.31
C CYS A 259 1.79 19.94 0.99
N HIS A 260 2.65 19.51 0.07
CA HIS A 260 2.84 20.12 -1.25
C HIS A 260 1.90 19.48 -2.28
N HIS A 261 0.60 19.66 -2.06
CA HIS A 261 -0.43 19.03 -2.86
C HIS A 261 -0.71 19.75 -4.19
N ARG A 262 -1.41 19.06 -5.11
CA ARG A 262 -1.92 19.63 -6.36
C ARG A 262 -0.86 20.27 -7.28
N SER A 263 0.39 19.82 -7.14
CA SER A 263 1.50 20.04 -8.09
C SER A 263 2.14 18.70 -8.43
N PRO A 264 2.95 18.61 -9.50
CA PRO A 264 3.80 17.46 -9.72
C PRO A 264 4.67 17.14 -8.49
N LEU A 265 4.98 15.86 -8.28
CA LEU A 265 5.91 15.41 -7.26
C LEU A 265 7.31 16.01 -7.54
N SER A 266 7.94 16.58 -6.51
CA SER A 266 9.22 17.26 -6.64
C SER A 266 9.91 17.45 -5.29
N ALA A 267 11.24 17.45 -5.30
CA ALA A 267 12.07 17.88 -4.17
C ALA A 267 12.04 19.41 -3.95
N THR A 268 11.61 20.19 -4.95
CA THR A 268 11.51 21.66 -4.92
C THR A 268 10.11 22.13 -5.31
N PRO A 269 9.09 21.82 -4.50
CA PRO A 269 7.70 22.18 -4.80
C PRO A 269 7.48 23.70 -4.76
N PRO A 270 6.40 24.20 -5.40
CA PRO A 270 6.05 25.62 -5.34
C PRO A 270 5.68 26.03 -3.90
N LYS A 271 5.80 27.34 -3.62
CA LYS A 271 5.33 27.93 -2.37
C LYS A 271 3.80 27.90 -2.31
N CYS A 272 3.23 27.80 -1.11
CA CYS A 272 1.77 27.86 -0.91
C CYS A 272 1.17 29.13 -1.52
N ALA A 273 1.87 30.26 -1.37
CA ALA A 273 1.47 31.57 -1.88
C ALA A 273 1.38 31.65 -3.42
N SER A 274 1.96 30.70 -4.15
CA SER A 274 1.83 30.62 -5.61
C SER A 274 0.40 30.25 -6.05
N CYS A 275 -0.41 29.66 -5.17
CA CYS A 275 -1.80 29.31 -5.46
C CYS A 275 -2.79 29.88 -4.45
N HIS A 276 -2.41 30.00 -3.18
CA HIS A 276 -3.24 30.56 -2.12
C HIS A 276 -2.96 32.05 -1.96
N ALA A 277 -3.90 32.89 -2.40
CA ALA A 277 -3.82 34.34 -2.25
C ALA A 277 -3.95 34.76 -0.78
N LYS A 278 -3.46 35.97 -0.45
CA LYS A 278 -3.59 36.54 0.91
C LYS A 278 -5.06 36.69 1.33
N ASP A 279 -5.87 37.20 0.41
CA ASP A 279 -7.30 37.39 0.57
C ASP A 279 -8.10 36.28 -0.14
N ILE A 280 -9.41 36.25 0.07
CA ILE A 280 -10.30 35.28 -0.59
C ILE A 280 -10.30 35.56 -2.10
N ASP A 281 -9.94 34.56 -2.88
CA ASP A 281 -10.04 34.60 -4.33
C ASP A 281 -11.47 34.22 -4.76
N LYS A 282 -12.24 35.19 -5.24
CA LYS A 282 -13.62 34.99 -5.71
C LYS A 282 -13.70 34.06 -6.93
N ALA A 283 -12.65 33.95 -7.73
CA ALA A 283 -12.61 33.02 -8.87
C ALA A 283 -12.41 31.57 -8.41
N HIS A 284 -11.84 31.37 -7.22
CA HIS A 284 -11.60 30.06 -6.64
C HIS A 284 -12.09 30.00 -5.18
N PRO A 285 -13.40 30.14 -4.92
CA PRO A 285 -13.94 30.31 -3.56
C PRO A 285 -13.70 29.09 -2.65
N GLN A 286 -13.48 27.91 -3.24
CA GLN A 286 -13.16 26.67 -2.53
C GLN A 286 -11.70 26.60 -2.07
N ARG A 287 -10.84 27.49 -2.59
CA ARG A 287 -9.43 27.56 -2.22
C ARG A 287 -9.30 28.49 -1.01
N PRO A 288 -8.87 27.99 0.16
CA PRO A 288 -8.68 28.86 1.32
C PRO A 288 -7.63 29.93 1.01
N ASN A 289 -7.77 31.10 1.62
CA ASN A 289 -6.70 32.09 1.58
C ASN A 289 -5.45 31.57 2.32
N LEU A 290 -4.32 32.24 2.16
CA LEU A 290 -3.01 31.75 2.60
C LEU A 290 -2.94 31.50 4.12
N LYS A 291 -3.58 32.36 4.92
CA LYS A 291 -3.68 32.17 6.38
C LYS A 291 -4.46 30.90 6.70
N ALA A 292 -5.65 30.73 6.12
CA ALA A 292 -6.47 29.55 6.35
C ALA A 292 -5.80 28.28 5.81
N ALA A 293 -5.08 28.35 4.69
CA ALA A 293 -4.34 27.21 4.13
C ALA A 293 -3.30 26.65 5.13
N TYR A 294 -2.49 27.53 5.73
CA TYR A 294 -1.54 27.12 6.77
C TYR A 294 -2.24 26.54 8.00
N HIS A 295 -3.26 27.22 8.53
CA HIS A 295 -3.97 26.74 9.72
C HIS A 295 -4.66 25.39 9.49
N LEU A 296 -5.43 25.26 8.41
CA LEU A 296 -6.15 24.01 8.10
C LEU A 296 -5.20 22.83 7.90
N GLN A 297 -4.05 23.05 7.24
CA GLN A 297 -3.07 21.99 7.03
C GLN A 297 -2.34 21.59 8.32
N CYS A 298 -1.76 22.55 9.04
CA CYS A 298 -1.00 22.28 10.28
C CYS A 298 -1.91 21.72 11.39
N MET A 299 -3.01 22.42 11.68
CA MET A 299 -3.94 22.03 12.74
C MET A 299 -4.74 20.78 12.37
N GLY A 300 -5.05 20.60 11.09
CA GLY A 300 -5.73 19.41 10.58
C GLY A 300 -4.92 18.14 10.85
N CYS A 301 -3.63 18.14 10.50
CA CYS A 301 -2.74 17.02 10.78
C CYS A 301 -2.58 16.80 12.29
N HIS A 302 -2.30 17.85 13.06
CA HIS A 302 -2.17 17.75 14.53
C HIS A 302 -3.39 17.14 15.19
N GLN A 303 -4.59 17.57 14.79
CA GLN A 303 -5.84 17.00 15.28
C GLN A 303 -6.02 15.55 14.80
N GLY A 304 -5.68 15.24 13.54
CA GLY A 304 -5.81 13.90 12.97
C GLY A 304 -4.97 12.84 13.69
N MET A 305 -3.77 13.21 14.14
CA MET A 305 -2.88 12.30 14.87
C MET A 305 -2.79 12.58 16.37
N ASN A 306 -3.74 13.31 16.95
CA ASN A 306 -3.81 13.60 18.39
C ASN A 306 -2.47 14.14 18.95
N VAL A 307 -1.96 15.21 18.36
CA VAL A 307 -0.76 15.91 18.84
C VAL A 307 -1.10 16.66 20.13
N GLY A 308 -0.34 16.41 21.20
CA GLY A 308 -0.61 17.01 22.51
C GLY A 308 -0.30 18.51 22.60
N ARG A 309 0.74 18.97 21.87
CA ARG A 309 1.11 20.39 21.72
C ARG A 309 1.74 20.64 20.35
N PRO A 310 1.47 21.79 19.72
CA PRO A 310 0.54 22.85 20.15
C PRO A 310 -0.92 22.42 20.00
N ARG A 311 -1.79 22.90 20.90
CA ARG A 311 -3.24 22.91 20.67
C ARG A 311 -3.59 23.98 19.64
N ASN A 312 -4.74 23.85 18.99
CA ASN A 312 -5.19 24.84 18.00
C ASN A 312 -5.43 26.24 18.60
N THR A 313 -5.60 26.31 19.93
CA THR A 313 -5.74 27.55 20.70
C THR A 313 -4.40 28.16 21.12
N ASP A 314 -3.27 27.46 20.93
CA ASP A 314 -1.95 27.89 21.37
C ASP A 314 -1.26 28.74 20.30
N CYS A 315 -1.77 29.95 20.06
CA CYS A 315 -1.33 30.84 18.97
C CYS A 315 0.20 31.07 18.95
N THR A 316 0.80 31.28 20.11
CA THR A 316 2.21 31.72 20.21
C THR A 316 3.23 30.59 20.10
N THR A 317 2.81 29.33 20.12
CA THR A 317 3.74 28.19 19.99
C THR A 317 4.26 28.05 18.56
N CYS A 318 3.40 28.33 17.57
CA CYS A 318 3.75 28.26 16.16
C CYS A 318 4.41 29.54 15.66
N HIS A 319 3.90 30.69 16.11
CA HIS A 319 4.35 32.02 15.69
C HIS A 319 4.27 32.97 16.89
N LYS A 320 5.40 33.51 17.34
CA LYS A 320 5.44 34.35 18.55
C LYS A 320 4.67 35.65 18.33
N ALA A 321 4.08 36.17 19.39
CA ALA A 321 3.52 37.52 19.34
C ALA A 321 4.65 38.51 19.02
N ARG A 322 4.35 39.52 18.20
CA ARG A 322 5.28 40.64 18.07
C ARG A 322 5.29 41.45 19.38
N PRO A 323 6.43 42.05 19.74
CA PRO A 323 6.50 43.02 20.83
C PRO A 323 5.54 44.20 20.64
#